data_AF-A0A195E3Z9-F1
#
_entry.id   AF-A0A195E3Z9-F1
#
_cell.length_a   1.000
_cell.length_b   1.000
_cell.length_c   1.000
_cell.angle_alpha   90.00
_cell.angle_beta   90.00
_cell.angle_gamma   90.00
#
_symmetry.space_group_name_H-M   'P 1'
#
loop_
_entity.id
_entity.type
_entity.pdbx_description
1 polymer ?
#
loop_
_entity_poly.entity_id
_entity_poly.type
_entity_poly.pdbx_seq_one_letter_code
_entity_poly.pdbx_strand_id
1 'polypeptide(L)'
;MVNELEITQDEQTFQKEIALNRLSSITLQQARRNVIHVDDESTKEHKHTIEKTLKKSTDMFIQNLNKISKIDVKDKKVSKHYRDTRIICENNFHKFAYLNVILLYIYIYIQILPILHLIESETPLKLPESPKDTVSSKTSKDEIQNAEMKVPPFTPLEAAAISSVLEECLNQLAIIGFIIPANIDPRWDDSFKTIDETYGVPDEPEIIFREDMGLLPIVPTKAEKLQRERNYVCEVLKKVLHEIRNHRTFDSLQKEVDNIAKKLEGERNLEESAQMWLNRAEQLREQLESDKKANEEDRKSTIKLAQESDARVDHAIFINSGKLGYAEKWAKARLEQQELKLNLQNRDMLNKLSEYSKEYNTEHAISSEIHTYLEADIKEKEEQIDIWTKKYNKEIVERQEEIDELKKLIEEEKLEIEEMHALMDKRQKFINECIAEENRLKEEEKLSKAATVIQSTWRGHMVREQLGKYKGLWKQLKKRKRSRQKRKA
;
A
#
# COMPACT_ATOMS: atom_id res chain seq x y z
N MET A 1 21.27 46.08 -33.49
CA MET A 1 22.07 45.77 -32.28
C MET A 1 21.73 44.43 -31.62
N VAL A 2 20.98 43.53 -32.29
CA VAL A 2 20.62 42.21 -31.71
C VAL A 2 21.63 41.11 -32.12
N ASN A 3 22.24 41.20 -33.31
CA ASN A 3 23.16 40.15 -33.80
C ASN A 3 24.55 40.11 -33.13
N GLU A 4 25.03 41.20 -32.52
CA GLU A 4 26.38 41.20 -31.91
C GLU A 4 26.41 40.53 -30.54
N LEU A 5 25.28 40.44 -29.84
CA LEU A 5 25.22 39.82 -28.50
C LEU A 5 25.25 38.29 -28.60
N GLU A 6 24.52 37.71 -29.56
CA GLU A 6 24.52 36.26 -29.81
C GLU A 6 25.90 35.74 -30.23
N ILE A 7 26.61 36.47 -31.10
CA ILE A 7 27.95 36.09 -31.57
C ILE A 7 28.96 36.04 -30.41
N THR A 8 28.87 36.96 -29.45
CA THR A 8 29.78 36.95 -28.28
C THR A 8 29.48 35.83 -27.28
N GLN A 9 28.24 35.37 -27.22
CA GLN A 9 27.82 34.30 -26.30
C GLN A 9 28.20 32.92 -26.86
N ASP A 10 28.11 32.75 -28.18
CA ASP A 10 28.59 31.55 -28.87
C ASP A 10 30.11 31.42 -28.82
N GLU A 11 30.85 32.51 -29.02
CA GLU A 11 32.32 32.50 -28.92
C GLU A 11 32.78 32.13 -27.49
N GLN A 12 32.12 32.65 -26.45
CA GLN A 12 32.43 32.28 -25.06
C GLN A 12 32.10 30.82 -24.75
N THR A 13 31.03 30.29 -25.35
CA THR A 13 30.63 28.89 -25.17
C THR A 13 31.62 27.95 -25.86
N PHE A 14 32.06 28.32 -27.07
CA PHE A 14 33.09 27.61 -27.83
C PHE A 14 34.45 27.58 -27.11
N GLN A 15 34.89 28.71 -26.53
CA GLN A 15 36.14 28.77 -25.77
C GLN A 15 36.08 27.91 -24.48
N LYS A 16 34.93 27.85 -23.81
CA LYS A 16 34.73 26.96 -22.65
C LYS A 16 34.80 25.48 -23.04
N GLU A 17 34.23 25.11 -24.18
CA GLU A 17 34.25 23.74 -24.69
C GLU A 17 35.67 23.29 -25.09
N ILE A 18 36.44 24.17 -25.75
CA ILE A 18 37.86 23.92 -26.05
C ILE A 18 38.67 23.72 -24.77
N ALA A 19 38.44 24.55 -23.74
CA ALA A 19 39.12 24.41 -22.45
C ALA A 19 38.78 23.09 -21.75
N LEU A 20 37.51 22.66 -21.80
CA LEU A 20 37.04 21.39 -21.23
C LEU A 20 37.65 20.18 -21.95
N ASN A 21 37.70 20.22 -23.28
CA ASN A 21 38.32 19.16 -24.08
C ASN A 21 39.84 19.06 -23.85
N ARG A 22 40.53 20.19 -23.69
CA ARG A 22 41.96 20.19 -23.33
C ARG A 22 42.21 19.64 -21.94
N LEU A 23 41.36 19.98 -20.97
CA LEU A 23 41.45 19.45 -19.60
C LEU A 23 41.19 17.94 -19.57
N SER A 24 40.15 17.46 -20.26
CA SER A 24 39.84 16.03 -20.39
C SER A 24 41.01 15.25 -21.00
N SER A 25 41.65 15.80 -22.05
CA SER A 25 42.82 15.20 -22.68
C SER A 25 44.03 15.13 -21.74
N ILE A 26 44.28 16.18 -20.93
CA ILE A 26 45.36 16.18 -19.92
C ILE A 26 45.08 15.16 -18.81
N THR A 27 43.83 15.05 -18.34
CA THR A 27 43.44 14.06 -17.33
C THR A 27 43.60 12.63 -17.86
N LEU A 28 43.23 12.39 -19.11
CA LEU A 28 43.43 11.09 -19.78
C LEU A 28 44.92 10.76 -19.94
N GLN A 29 45.76 11.74 -20.30
CA GLN A 29 47.21 11.57 -20.38
C GLN A 29 47.86 11.30 -19.02
N GLN A 30 47.40 11.94 -17.95
CA GLN A 30 47.87 11.70 -16.59
C GLN A 30 47.45 10.31 -16.07
N ALA A 31 46.21 9.89 -16.36
CA ALA A 31 45.74 8.53 -16.04
C ALA A 31 46.58 7.47 -16.77
N ARG A 32 46.90 7.69 -18.05
CA ARG A 32 47.76 6.78 -18.82
C ARG A 32 49.20 6.72 -18.29
N ARG A 33 49.78 7.86 -17.87
CA ARG A 33 51.12 7.87 -17.24
C ARG A 33 51.17 7.13 -15.90
N ASN A 34 50.08 7.17 -15.12
CA ASN A 34 50.00 6.46 -13.85
C ASN A 34 49.78 4.94 -14.02
N VAL A 35 49.18 4.50 -15.13
CA VAL A 35 48.99 3.08 -15.44
C VAL A 35 50.28 2.40 -15.93
N ILE A 36 51.22 3.14 -16.55
CA ILE A 36 52.45 2.58 -17.11
C ILE A 36 53.50 2.22 -16.03
N HIS A 37 53.29 2.59 -14.76
CA HIS A 37 54.26 2.33 -13.68
C HIS A 37 53.90 1.16 -12.74
N VAL A 38 52.88 0.36 -13.09
CA VAL A 38 52.37 -0.74 -12.26
C VAL A 38 52.57 -2.08 -12.97
N ASP A 39 53.82 -2.46 -13.14
CA ASP A 39 54.25 -3.85 -13.37
C ASP A 39 55.55 -4.04 -12.57
N ASP A 40 55.45 -4.04 -11.24
CA ASP A 40 56.36 -4.83 -10.41
C ASP A 40 55.81 -5.05 -9.00
N GLU A 41 55.98 -6.28 -8.55
CA GLU A 41 55.32 -6.91 -7.42
C GLU A 41 55.97 -6.50 -6.10
N SER A 42 55.54 -5.39 -5.48
CA SER A 42 56.04 -5.00 -4.15
C SER A 42 55.13 -4.05 -3.36
N THR A 43 54.61 -4.61 -2.24
CA THR A 43 54.19 -3.97 -0.97
C THR A 43 52.90 -3.12 -0.91
N LYS A 44 52.08 -3.44 0.10
CA LYS A 44 50.88 -2.68 0.56
C LYS A 44 51.14 -1.18 0.79
N GLU A 45 52.39 -0.79 0.97
CA GLU A 45 52.83 0.60 1.16
C GLU A 45 52.74 1.42 -0.14
N HIS A 46 52.94 0.79 -1.31
CA HIS A 46 52.75 1.43 -2.61
C HIS A 46 51.28 1.72 -2.90
N LYS A 47 50.37 0.81 -2.52
CA LYS A 47 48.92 1.02 -2.67
C LYS A 47 48.43 2.24 -1.88
N HIS A 48 48.92 2.41 -0.65
CA HIS A 48 48.56 3.59 0.15
C HIS A 48 49.12 4.89 -0.44
N THR A 49 50.32 4.84 -1.02
CA THR A 49 50.97 6.00 -1.65
C THR A 49 50.24 6.43 -2.92
N ILE A 50 49.80 5.46 -3.74
CA ILE A 50 49.00 5.70 -4.96
C ILE A 50 47.64 6.31 -4.60
N GLU A 51 46.97 5.79 -3.57
CA GLU A 51 45.67 6.30 -3.13
C GLU A 51 45.79 7.74 -2.59
N LYS A 52 46.92 8.07 -1.93
CA LYS A 52 47.23 9.40 -1.44
C LYS A 52 47.56 10.39 -2.56
N THR A 53 48.28 9.97 -3.61
CA THR A 53 48.54 10.83 -4.79
C THR A 53 47.29 11.01 -5.64
N LEU A 54 46.44 9.99 -5.78
CA LEU A 54 45.15 10.09 -6.47
C LEU A 54 44.26 11.12 -5.78
N LYS A 55 44.11 11.02 -4.46
CA LYS A 55 43.32 11.96 -3.64
C LYS A 55 43.83 13.39 -3.75
N LYS A 56 45.16 13.58 -3.67
CA LYS A 56 45.79 14.91 -3.83
C LYS A 56 45.57 15.50 -5.23
N SER A 57 45.60 14.67 -6.27
CA SER A 57 45.32 15.09 -7.65
C SER A 57 43.86 15.51 -7.82
N THR A 58 42.93 14.73 -7.26
CA THR A 58 41.49 15.05 -7.26
C THR A 58 41.20 16.35 -6.53
N ASP A 59 41.80 16.57 -5.36
CA ASP A 59 41.62 17.81 -4.59
C ASP A 59 42.14 19.03 -5.36
N MET A 60 43.29 18.90 -6.03
CA MET A 60 43.89 19.96 -6.85
C MET A 60 43.06 20.27 -8.11
N PHE A 61 42.42 19.25 -8.70
CA PHE A 61 41.49 19.40 -9.82
C PHE A 61 40.23 20.17 -9.43
N ILE A 62 39.62 19.83 -8.28
CA ILE A 62 38.46 20.55 -7.73
C ILE A 62 38.83 22.00 -7.39
N GLN A 63 40.03 22.24 -6.88
CA GLN A 63 40.50 23.59 -6.57
C GLN A 63 40.69 24.45 -7.83
N ASN A 64 41.19 23.87 -8.93
CA ASN A 64 41.35 24.57 -10.19
C ASN A 64 40.00 24.85 -10.88
N LEU A 65 39.04 23.93 -10.80
CA LEU A 65 37.66 24.18 -11.27
C LEU A 65 37.01 25.34 -10.51
N ASN A 66 37.21 25.41 -9.19
CA ASN A 66 36.71 26.53 -8.38
C ASN A 66 37.42 27.85 -8.68
N LYS A 67 38.68 27.84 -9.13
CA LYS A 67 39.36 29.05 -9.60
C LYS A 67 38.82 29.52 -10.95
N ILE A 68 38.56 28.60 -11.89
CA ILE A 68 38.00 28.93 -13.21
C ILE A 68 36.57 29.47 -13.08
N SER A 69 35.78 28.90 -12.16
CA SER A 69 34.42 29.39 -11.82
C SER A 69 34.40 30.83 -11.28
N LYS A 70 35.51 31.29 -10.68
CA LYS A 70 35.65 32.63 -10.07
C LYS A 70 36.30 33.67 -10.99
N ILE A 71 36.67 33.31 -12.22
CA ILE A 71 37.14 34.30 -13.21
C ILE A 71 35.91 35.03 -13.75
N ASP A 72 35.51 36.07 -13.04
CA ASP A 72 34.50 37.04 -13.48
C ASP A 72 35.17 37.95 -14.54
N VAL A 73 34.85 37.73 -15.81
CA VAL A 73 35.32 38.56 -16.93
C VAL A 73 34.56 39.89 -16.90
N LYS A 74 34.96 40.76 -15.96
CA LYS A 74 34.62 42.18 -16.00
C LYS A 74 35.62 42.90 -16.89
N ASP A 75 35.39 42.85 -18.20
CA ASP A 75 35.95 43.84 -19.12
C ASP A 75 34.86 44.41 -20.03
N LYS A 76 33.92 45.14 -19.41
CA LYS A 76 32.97 46.04 -20.08
C LYS A 76 33.57 47.44 -20.27
N LYS A 77 34.81 47.55 -20.76
CA LYS A 77 35.45 48.87 -21.01
C LYS A 77 35.69 49.23 -22.47
N VAL A 78 35.29 48.38 -23.42
CA VAL A 78 35.54 48.64 -24.86
C VAL A 78 34.28 49.10 -25.62
N SER A 79 33.08 48.86 -25.12
CA SER A 79 31.83 49.21 -25.84
C SER A 79 31.38 50.67 -25.68
N LYS A 80 31.90 51.41 -24.68
CA LYS A 80 31.49 52.81 -24.44
C LYS A 80 32.18 53.82 -25.37
N HIS A 81 33.31 53.46 -25.99
CA HIS A 81 34.11 54.41 -26.77
C HIS A 81 33.65 54.62 -28.23
N TYR A 82 32.71 53.80 -28.72
CA TYR A 82 32.22 53.89 -30.12
C TYR A 82 30.84 54.57 -30.28
N ARG A 83 30.13 54.90 -29.19
CA ARG A 83 28.89 55.71 -29.27
C ARG A 83 29.13 57.20 -29.09
N ASP A 84 30.14 57.60 -28.32
CA ASP A 84 30.38 59.01 -27.99
C ASP A 84 31.00 59.81 -29.15
N THR A 85 31.57 59.17 -30.17
CA THR A 85 32.18 59.85 -31.33
C THR A 85 31.21 60.14 -32.48
N ARG A 86 29.98 59.59 -32.46
CA ARG A 86 28.97 59.87 -33.51
C ARG A 86 28.09 61.09 -33.20
N ILE A 87 27.97 61.46 -31.92
CA ILE A 87 27.15 62.61 -31.47
C ILE A 87 27.93 63.95 -31.55
N ILE A 88 29.26 63.91 -31.71
CA ILE A 88 30.10 65.12 -31.68
C ILE A 88 30.21 65.81 -33.06
N CYS A 89 29.87 65.14 -34.17
CA CYS A 89 29.97 65.75 -35.51
C CYS A 89 28.68 66.46 -36.01
N GLU A 90 27.50 66.14 -35.49
CA GLU A 90 26.24 66.82 -35.90
C GLU A 90 25.95 68.09 -35.08
N ASN A 91 26.64 68.29 -33.96
CA ASN A 91 26.39 69.38 -33.02
C ASN A 91 27.03 70.75 -33.39
N ASN A 92 27.89 70.82 -34.42
CA ASN A 92 28.62 72.05 -34.74
C ASN A 92 27.98 72.93 -35.83
N PHE A 93 27.01 72.44 -36.61
CA PHE A 93 26.28 73.28 -37.58
C PHE A 93 25.05 73.97 -36.95
N HIS A 94 24.47 73.36 -35.91
CA HIS A 94 23.30 73.90 -35.20
C HIS A 94 23.61 74.98 -34.16
N LYS A 95 24.85 75.03 -33.62
CA LYS A 95 25.26 76.07 -32.67
C LYS A 95 25.22 77.47 -33.27
N PHE A 96 25.45 77.63 -34.58
CA PHE A 96 25.44 78.94 -35.26
C PHE A 96 24.04 79.50 -35.55
N ALA A 97 23.03 78.64 -35.72
CA ALA A 97 21.65 79.08 -35.92
C ALA A 97 20.92 79.36 -34.59
N TYR A 98 21.18 78.54 -33.56
CA TYR A 98 20.65 78.78 -32.21
C TYR A 98 21.24 80.04 -31.56
N LEU A 99 22.52 80.38 -31.83
CA LEU A 99 23.09 81.64 -31.36
C LEU A 99 22.39 82.86 -31.95
N ASN A 100 21.94 82.84 -33.20
CA ASN A 100 21.23 83.97 -33.82
C ASN A 100 19.79 84.12 -33.32
N VAL A 101 19.10 83.01 -33.00
CA VAL A 101 17.76 83.06 -32.38
C VAL A 101 17.85 83.48 -30.91
N ILE A 102 18.87 83.02 -30.17
CA ILE A 102 19.15 83.50 -28.80
C ILE A 102 19.56 84.97 -28.83
N LEU A 103 20.32 85.44 -29.83
CA LEU A 103 20.65 86.86 -29.98
C LEU A 103 19.43 87.71 -30.34
N LEU A 104 18.48 87.19 -31.12
CA LEU A 104 17.19 87.85 -31.40
C LEU A 104 16.27 87.85 -30.18
N TYR A 105 16.21 86.75 -29.43
CA TYR A 105 15.47 86.66 -28.18
C TYR A 105 16.08 87.57 -27.11
N ILE A 106 17.42 87.66 -27.02
CA ILE A 106 18.14 88.61 -26.17
C ILE A 106 17.96 90.05 -26.68
N TYR A 107 17.89 90.31 -27.98
CA TYR A 107 17.65 91.65 -28.53
C TYR A 107 16.20 92.12 -28.26
N ILE A 108 15.23 91.22 -28.39
CA ILE A 108 13.83 91.44 -28.00
C ILE A 108 13.72 91.59 -26.48
N TYR A 109 14.39 90.74 -25.69
CA TYR A 109 14.40 90.84 -24.23
C TYR A 109 15.11 92.13 -23.77
N ILE A 110 16.21 92.56 -24.38
CA ILE A 110 16.93 93.80 -24.04
C ILE A 110 16.18 95.06 -24.51
N GLN A 111 15.41 95.02 -25.60
CA GLN A 111 14.57 96.17 -26.02
C GLN A 111 13.20 96.22 -25.32
N ILE A 112 12.64 95.08 -24.92
CA ILE A 112 11.32 95.00 -24.30
C ILE A 112 11.40 95.00 -22.75
N LEU A 113 12.45 94.44 -22.12
CA LEU A 113 12.60 94.52 -20.65
C LEU A 113 12.60 95.96 -20.12
N PRO A 114 13.29 96.95 -20.72
CA PRO A 114 13.27 98.31 -20.19
C PRO A 114 11.87 98.94 -20.21
N ILE A 115 10.99 98.44 -21.10
CA ILE A 115 9.60 98.91 -21.25
C ILE A 115 8.68 98.16 -20.26
N LEU A 116 8.90 96.87 -20.01
CA LEU A 116 8.18 96.11 -18.98
C LEU A 116 8.62 96.47 -17.55
N HIS A 117 9.91 96.72 -17.32
CA HIS A 117 10.45 97.13 -16.02
C HIS A 117 10.07 98.57 -15.65
N LEU A 118 9.59 99.38 -16.61
CA LEU A 118 8.94 100.67 -16.36
C LEU A 118 7.50 100.50 -15.83
N ILE A 119 6.87 99.37 -16.11
CA ILE A 119 5.47 99.04 -15.72
C ILE A 119 5.43 98.20 -14.42
N GLU A 120 6.49 97.45 -14.10
CA GLU A 120 6.60 96.61 -12.90
C GLU A 120 7.13 97.32 -11.63
N SER A 121 7.33 98.65 -11.65
CA SER A 121 7.89 99.37 -10.49
C SER A 121 6.92 99.62 -9.32
N GLU A 122 5.68 99.12 -9.37
CA GLU A 122 4.82 99.06 -8.18
C GLU A 122 4.45 97.60 -7.84
N THR A 123 4.90 97.21 -6.64
CA THR A 123 4.51 96.05 -5.81
C THR A 123 5.25 94.71 -6.01
N PRO A 124 6.14 94.31 -5.08
CA PRO A 124 6.72 92.97 -5.03
C PRO A 124 5.81 92.02 -4.23
N LEU A 125 5.21 91.04 -4.91
CA LEU A 125 4.51 89.93 -4.25
C LEU A 125 5.47 88.75 -4.05
N LYS A 126 5.74 88.49 -2.76
CA LYS A 126 6.54 87.38 -2.23
C LYS A 126 6.06 86.03 -2.76
N LEU A 127 7.03 85.21 -3.17
CA LEU A 127 6.93 83.77 -3.32
C LEU A 127 6.59 83.12 -1.96
N PRO A 128 5.54 82.30 -1.83
CA PRO A 128 5.46 81.30 -0.78
C PRO A 128 6.04 79.99 -1.31
N GLU A 129 7.11 79.52 -0.67
CA GLU A 129 7.49 78.12 -0.69
C GLU A 129 6.32 77.27 -0.18
N SER A 130 6.00 76.17 -0.87
CA SER A 130 5.17 75.12 -0.31
C SER A 130 5.99 73.84 -0.12
N PRO A 131 5.95 73.23 1.08
CA PRO A 131 6.36 71.87 1.34
C PRO A 131 5.25 70.89 0.89
N LYS A 132 5.62 69.64 0.56
CA LYS A 132 4.71 68.50 0.44
C LYS A 132 4.93 67.56 1.62
N ASP A 133 3.88 67.35 2.41
CA ASP A 133 3.42 66.01 2.81
C ASP A 133 1.98 66.04 3.41
N THR A 134 1.05 65.54 2.60
CA THR A 134 0.02 64.52 2.85
C THR A 134 -1.10 64.66 3.93
N VAL A 135 -2.33 64.44 3.43
CA VAL A 135 -3.61 63.95 4.03
C VAL A 135 -4.52 64.92 4.82
N SER A 136 -5.71 65.23 4.25
CA SER A 136 -7.04 64.76 4.74
C SER A 136 -8.19 65.77 4.60
N SER A 137 -9.16 65.42 3.75
CA SER A 137 -10.61 65.67 3.78
C SER A 137 -11.21 66.90 4.52
N LYS A 138 -11.92 67.77 3.78
CA LYS A 138 -13.41 67.90 3.76
C LYS A 138 -13.86 69.23 3.13
N THR A 139 -14.80 69.09 2.20
CA THR A 139 -15.88 70.02 1.81
C THR A 139 -15.98 71.38 2.52
N SER A 140 -15.86 72.45 1.74
CA SER A 140 -16.79 73.59 1.74
C SER A 140 -16.64 74.36 0.43
N LYS A 141 -17.78 74.69 -0.18
CA LYS A 141 -17.89 75.70 -1.23
C LYS A 141 -17.35 77.00 -0.66
N ASP A 142 -16.49 77.69 -1.41
CA ASP A 142 -16.43 79.15 -1.38
C ASP A 142 -15.86 79.69 -2.69
N GLU A 143 -16.59 80.67 -3.20
CA GLU A 143 -16.35 81.46 -4.40
C GLU A 143 -15.03 82.23 -4.24
N ILE A 144 -14.00 81.83 -4.99
CA ILE A 144 -12.83 82.69 -5.19
C ILE A 144 -13.07 83.43 -6.50
N GLN A 145 -13.63 84.63 -6.33
CA GLN A 145 -13.68 85.67 -7.32
C GLN A 145 -12.23 85.98 -7.76
N ASN A 146 -11.87 85.59 -8.98
CA ASN A 146 -10.70 86.15 -9.64
C ASN A 146 -10.99 87.64 -9.86
N ALA A 147 -10.42 88.47 -8.99
CA ALA A 147 -10.31 89.90 -9.24
C ALA A 147 -9.39 90.08 -10.45
N GLU A 148 -10.01 90.17 -11.63
CA GLU A 148 -9.34 90.54 -12.86
C GLU A 148 -8.82 91.97 -12.68
N MET A 149 -7.54 92.06 -12.31
CA MET A 149 -6.82 93.32 -12.20
C MET A 149 -6.68 93.89 -13.61
N LYS A 150 -7.70 94.66 -14.04
CA LYS A 150 -7.70 95.33 -15.34
C LYS A 150 -6.50 96.26 -15.38
N VAL A 151 -5.53 95.90 -16.23
CA VAL A 151 -4.36 96.73 -16.49
C VAL A 151 -4.84 98.09 -17.01
N PRO A 152 -4.34 99.22 -16.49
CA PRO A 152 -4.73 100.54 -16.97
C PRO A 152 -4.52 100.66 -18.48
N PRO A 153 -5.44 101.27 -19.24
CA PRO A 153 -5.26 101.44 -20.68
C PRO A 153 -4.06 102.35 -20.96
N PHE A 154 -3.28 102.02 -21.99
CA PHE A 154 -2.09 102.78 -22.34
C PHE A 154 -2.41 104.24 -22.65
N THR A 155 -1.49 105.15 -22.33
CA THR A 155 -1.62 106.54 -22.79
C THR A 155 -1.50 106.61 -24.32
N PRO A 156 -2.08 107.63 -24.99
CA PRO A 156 -2.03 107.73 -26.45
C PRO A 156 -0.61 107.71 -27.03
N LEU A 157 0.35 108.29 -26.29
CA LEU A 157 1.75 108.35 -26.71
C LEU A 157 2.44 106.98 -26.56
N GLU A 158 2.16 106.27 -25.48
CA GLU A 158 2.65 104.90 -25.25
C GLU A 158 2.06 103.93 -26.28
N ALA A 159 0.75 104.02 -26.55
CA ALA A 159 0.10 103.18 -27.56
C ALA A 159 0.67 103.41 -28.96
N ALA A 160 1.01 104.65 -29.32
CA ALA A 160 1.66 104.97 -30.59
C ALA A 160 3.09 104.41 -30.66
N ALA A 161 3.89 104.60 -29.61
CA ALA A 161 5.25 104.07 -29.54
C ALA A 161 5.27 102.53 -29.61
N ILE A 162 4.41 101.86 -28.84
CA ILE A 162 4.27 100.40 -28.84
C ILE A 162 3.77 99.90 -30.20
N SER A 163 2.82 100.61 -30.83
CA SER A 163 2.35 100.25 -32.17
C SER A 163 3.47 100.32 -33.21
N SER A 164 4.33 101.34 -33.17
CA SER A 164 5.48 101.44 -34.08
C SER A 164 6.49 100.31 -33.87
N VAL A 165 6.74 99.92 -32.62
CA VAL A 165 7.62 98.78 -32.32
C VAL A 165 7.01 97.47 -32.81
N LEU A 166 5.71 97.25 -32.60
CA LEU A 166 5.00 96.06 -33.08
C LEU A 166 4.95 95.97 -34.60
N GLU A 167 4.79 97.10 -35.30
CA GLU A 167 4.89 97.16 -36.78
C GLU A 167 6.28 96.77 -37.27
N GLU A 168 7.33 97.27 -36.61
CA GLU A 168 8.71 96.89 -36.92
C GLU A 168 8.95 95.40 -36.68
N CYS A 169 8.44 94.85 -35.57
CA CYS A 169 8.50 93.40 -35.31
C CYS A 169 7.76 92.58 -36.37
N LEU A 170 6.57 93.03 -36.81
CA LEU A 170 5.84 92.37 -37.89
C LEU A 170 6.58 92.45 -39.23
N ASN A 171 7.25 93.56 -39.53
CA ASN A 171 8.09 93.70 -40.72
C ASN A 171 9.31 92.78 -40.67
N GLN A 172 9.97 92.66 -39.52
CA GLN A 172 11.09 91.74 -39.33
C GLN A 172 10.66 90.28 -39.43
N LEU A 173 9.51 89.92 -38.85
CA LEU A 173 8.91 88.60 -39.05
C LEU A 173 8.55 88.39 -40.52
N ALA A 174 8.03 89.40 -41.24
CA ALA A 174 7.79 89.33 -42.68
C ALA A 174 9.06 88.93 -43.44
N ILE A 175 10.18 89.59 -43.16
CA ILE A 175 11.50 89.31 -43.76
C ILE A 175 11.95 87.87 -43.48
N ILE A 176 11.83 87.38 -42.25
CA ILE A 176 12.18 85.99 -41.89
C ILE A 176 11.35 84.97 -42.69
N GLY A 177 10.09 85.30 -42.98
CA GLY A 177 9.21 84.50 -43.84
C GLY A 177 9.74 84.36 -45.27
N PHE A 178 10.30 85.44 -45.81
CA PHE A 178 10.90 85.45 -47.14
C PHE A 178 12.25 84.74 -47.19
N ILE A 179 13.04 84.79 -46.11
CA ILE A 179 14.38 84.17 -46.05
C ILE A 179 14.30 82.65 -45.95
N ILE A 180 13.31 82.10 -45.25
CA ILE A 180 13.14 80.65 -45.04
C ILE A 180 11.78 80.22 -45.58
N PRO A 181 11.59 80.11 -46.91
CA PRO A 181 10.31 79.72 -47.47
C PRO A 181 10.01 78.24 -47.15
N ALA A 182 8.94 77.99 -46.40
CA ALA A 182 8.39 76.65 -46.20
C ALA A 182 6.86 76.72 -46.32
N ASN A 183 6.26 75.73 -46.97
CA ASN A 183 4.82 75.63 -47.08
C ASN A 183 4.25 75.02 -45.78
N ILE A 184 3.31 75.71 -45.15
CA ILE A 184 2.69 75.23 -43.91
C ILE A 184 1.46 74.40 -44.27
N ASP A 185 1.49 73.11 -43.94
CA ASP A 185 0.32 72.25 -44.11
C ASP A 185 -0.77 72.62 -43.07
N PRO A 186 -2.02 72.91 -43.49
CA PRO A 186 -3.14 73.27 -42.61
C PRO A 186 -3.50 72.21 -41.54
N ARG A 187 -3.08 70.95 -41.71
CA ARG A 187 -3.32 69.89 -40.72
C ARG A 187 -2.70 70.18 -39.35
N TRP A 188 -1.67 71.02 -39.33
CA TRP A 188 -0.92 71.40 -38.14
C TRP A 188 -1.41 72.70 -37.51
N ASP A 189 -2.67 73.07 -37.71
CA ASP A 189 -3.28 74.25 -37.08
C ASP A 189 -3.22 74.14 -35.53
N ASP A 190 -2.72 75.21 -34.91
CA ASP A 190 -2.43 75.35 -33.48
C ASP A 190 -3.59 76.00 -32.70
N SER A 191 -4.81 75.96 -33.25
CA SER A 191 -6.01 76.17 -32.43
C SER A 191 -5.97 75.25 -31.19
N PHE A 192 -6.40 75.78 -30.03
CA PHE A 192 -6.35 75.03 -28.77
C PHE A 192 -7.07 73.69 -28.94
N LYS A 193 -6.30 72.60 -28.97
CA LYS A 193 -6.76 71.22 -28.91
C LYS A 193 -6.61 70.74 -27.48
N THR A 194 -7.61 70.02 -27.00
CA THR A 194 -7.54 69.40 -25.68
C THR A 194 -6.41 68.36 -25.64
N ILE A 195 -5.95 68.00 -24.42
CA ILE A 195 -4.87 67.00 -24.24
C ILE A 195 -5.25 65.67 -24.91
N ASP A 196 -6.53 65.30 -24.86
CA ASP A 196 -7.07 64.09 -25.49
C ASP A 196 -7.08 64.19 -27.04
N GLU A 197 -7.33 65.36 -27.60
CA GLU A 197 -7.22 65.61 -29.05
C GLU A 197 -5.76 65.70 -29.55
N THR A 198 -4.82 66.02 -28.65
CA THR A 198 -3.39 66.21 -28.98
C THR A 198 -2.58 64.93 -28.84
N TYR A 199 -2.88 64.13 -27.81
CA TYR A 199 -2.12 62.91 -27.45
C TYR A 199 -2.99 61.65 -27.43
N GLY A 200 -4.29 61.76 -27.71
CA GLY A 200 -5.14 60.61 -27.96
C GLY A 200 -4.62 59.83 -29.17
N VAL A 201 -4.74 58.51 -29.10
CA VAL A 201 -4.34 57.63 -30.19
C VAL A 201 -5.16 58.02 -31.43
N PRO A 202 -4.53 58.51 -32.52
CA PRO A 202 -5.27 58.78 -33.75
C PRO A 202 -5.90 57.49 -34.28
N ASP A 203 -7.12 57.56 -34.80
CA ASP A 203 -7.78 56.42 -35.47
C ASP A 203 -7.04 55.93 -36.73
N GLU A 204 -5.99 56.63 -37.15
CA GLU A 204 -5.11 56.20 -38.25
C GLU A 204 -4.02 55.24 -37.73
N PRO A 205 -3.88 54.03 -38.33
CA PRO A 205 -2.83 53.10 -37.94
C PRO A 205 -1.43 53.67 -38.22
N GLU A 206 -0.52 53.51 -37.24
CA GLU A 206 0.93 53.73 -37.41
C GLU A 206 1.49 52.66 -38.37
N ILE A 207 1.46 52.94 -39.68
CA ILE A 207 2.09 52.07 -40.67
C ILE A 207 3.52 52.54 -40.91
N ILE A 208 4.44 51.58 -40.77
CA ILE A 208 5.90 51.68 -40.80
C ILE A 208 6.48 52.17 -42.17
N PHE A 209 5.63 52.46 -43.17
CA PHE A 209 6.05 52.79 -44.55
C PHE A 209 5.28 53.98 -45.17
N ARG A 210 5.26 55.15 -44.51
CA ARG A 210 4.59 56.37 -45.05
C ARG A 210 5.35 57.06 -46.18
N GLU A 211 6.68 57.16 -46.06
CA GLU A 211 7.52 57.86 -47.05
C GLU A 211 7.56 57.14 -48.41
N ASP A 212 7.53 55.80 -48.41
CA ASP A 212 7.50 54.98 -49.63
C ASP A 212 6.17 55.10 -50.42
N MET A 213 5.11 55.61 -49.77
CA MET A 213 3.79 55.84 -50.37
C MET A 213 3.58 57.27 -50.86
N GLY A 214 4.63 58.12 -50.83
CA GLY A 214 4.55 59.54 -51.22
C GLY A 214 3.72 60.40 -50.26
N LEU A 215 3.45 59.90 -49.06
CA LEU A 215 2.73 60.62 -48.01
C LEU A 215 3.72 61.47 -47.19
N LEU A 216 3.28 62.67 -46.80
CA LEU A 216 4.11 63.60 -46.03
C LEU A 216 4.51 63.00 -44.66
N PRO A 217 5.72 63.34 -44.14
CA PRO A 217 6.17 62.91 -42.82
C PRO A 217 5.18 63.25 -41.69
N ILE A 218 5.00 62.34 -40.72
CA ILE A 218 4.19 62.56 -39.50
C ILE A 218 4.81 63.66 -38.64
N VAL A 219 6.11 63.88 -38.74
CA VAL A 219 6.82 64.92 -37.99
C VAL A 219 7.11 66.08 -38.92
N PRO A 220 6.58 67.28 -38.64
CA PRO A 220 6.87 68.47 -39.43
C PRO A 220 8.37 68.77 -39.51
N THR A 221 8.81 69.21 -40.69
CA THR A 221 10.20 69.63 -40.90
C THR A 221 10.51 70.82 -40.00
N LYS A 222 11.75 70.94 -39.49
CA LYS A 222 12.18 72.06 -38.65
C LYS A 222 11.85 73.44 -39.26
N ALA A 223 11.95 73.58 -40.59
CA ALA A 223 11.59 74.80 -41.32
C ALA A 223 10.07 75.07 -41.35
N GLU A 224 9.24 74.03 -41.47
CA GLU A 224 7.77 74.13 -41.40
C GLU A 224 7.33 74.50 -39.99
N LYS A 225 7.95 73.89 -38.96
CA LYS A 225 7.72 74.25 -37.56
C LYS A 225 8.03 75.72 -37.29
N LEU A 226 9.17 76.21 -37.77
CA LEU A 226 9.58 77.60 -37.63
C LEU A 226 8.62 78.56 -38.34
N GLN A 227 8.18 78.24 -39.57
CA GLN A 227 7.20 79.07 -40.29
C GLN A 227 5.83 79.05 -39.62
N ARG A 228 5.41 77.95 -39.00
CA ARG A 228 4.19 77.89 -38.18
C ARG A 228 4.26 78.78 -36.96
N GLU A 229 5.31 78.63 -36.14
CA GLU A 229 5.52 79.44 -34.95
C GLU A 229 5.56 80.93 -35.31
N ARG A 230 6.25 81.27 -36.40
CA ARG A 230 6.26 82.62 -36.95
C ARG A 230 4.87 83.11 -37.34
N ASN A 231 4.08 82.31 -38.07
CA ASN A 231 2.73 82.70 -38.50
C ASN A 231 1.80 82.89 -37.29
N TYR A 232 1.84 81.98 -36.32
CA TYR A 232 1.09 82.09 -35.07
C TYR A 232 1.46 83.38 -34.32
N VAL A 233 2.75 83.66 -34.13
CA VAL A 233 3.22 84.91 -33.51
C VAL A 233 2.80 86.12 -34.32
N CYS A 234 2.86 86.08 -35.66
CA CYS A 234 2.38 87.18 -36.50
C CYS A 234 0.88 87.43 -36.31
N GLU A 235 0.05 86.40 -36.23
CA GLU A 235 -1.40 86.55 -36.03
C GLU A 235 -1.72 87.09 -34.62
N VAL A 236 -1.02 86.62 -33.60
CA VAL A 236 -1.13 87.17 -32.23
C VAL A 236 -0.71 88.63 -32.22
N LEU A 237 0.46 88.98 -32.78
CA LEU A 237 0.96 90.35 -32.81
C LEU A 237 0.09 91.30 -33.66
N LYS A 238 -0.52 90.82 -34.75
CA LYS A 238 -1.50 91.62 -35.53
C LYS A 238 -2.75 91.93 -34.71
N LYS A 239 -3.27 90.95 -33.96
CA LYS A 239 -4.42 91.15 -33.05
C LYS A 239 -4.08 92.17 -31.97
N VAL A 240 -2.91 92.03 -31.34
CA VAL A 240 -2.41 92.95 -30.30
C VAL A 240 -2.17 94.35 -30.86
N LEU A 241 -1.58 94.48 -32.06
CA LEU A 241 -1.40 95.76 -32.73
C LEU A 241 -2.75 96.43 -33.02
N HIS A 242 -3.74 95.66 -33.47
CA HIS A 242 -5.09 96.17 -33.70
C HIS A 242 -5.76 96.63 -32.39
N GLU A 243 -5.60 95.87 -31.30
CA GLU A 243 -6.13 96.21 -29.98
C GLU A 243 -5.47 97.44 -29.37
N ILE A 244 -4.15 97.57 -29.46
CA ILE A 244 -3.42 98.73 -28.94
C ILE A 244 -3.78 100.00 -29.71
N ARG A 245 -3.93 99.93 -31.04
CA ARG A 245 -4.33 101.09 -31.86
C ARG A 245 -5.76 101.55 -31.60
N ASN A 246 -6.70 100.61 -31.42
CA ASN A 246 -8.13 100.93 -31.37
C ASN A 246 -8.68 101.04 -29.94
N HIS A 247 -8.23 100.17 -29.05
CA HIS A 247 -8.79 99.99 -27.70
C HIS A 247 -7.79 100.35 -26.59
N ARG A 248 -6.49 100.49 -26.91
CA ARG A 248 -5.39 100.77 -25.96
C ARG A 248 -5.25 99.73 -24.84
N THR A 249 -5.75 98.52 -25.06
CA THR A 249 -5.57 97.36 -24.19
C THR A 249 -4.83 96.24 -24.94
N PHE A 250 -4.43 95.19 -24.23
CA PHE A 250 -3.71 94.04 -24.78
C PHE A 250 -4.31 92.72 -24.28
N ASP A 251 -5.62 92.71 -24.02
CA ASP A 251 -6.34 91.59 -23.40
C ASP A 251 -6.19 90.30 -24.21
N SER A 252 -6.05 90.36 -25.55
CA SER A 252 -5.78 89.16 -26.34
C SER A 252 -4.40 88.57 -26.10
N LEU A 253 -3.38 89.38 -25.82
CA LEU A 253 -2.07 88.86 -25.46
C LEU A 253 -2.12 88.17 -24.10
N GLN A 254 -2.79 88.79 -23.13
CA GLN A 254 -2.95 88.21 -21.79
C GLN A 254 -3.69 86.86 -21.84
N LYS A 255 -4.80 86.81 -22.59
CA LYS A 255 -5.57 85.57 -22.80
C LYS A 255 -4.73 84.48 -23.48
N GLU A 256 -3.90 84.85 -24.45
CA GLU A 256 -3.04 83.88 -25.14
C GLU A 256 -1.91 83.37 -24.23
N VAL A 257 -1.30 84.25 -23.43
CA VAL A 257 -0.31 83.88 -22.41
C VAL A 257 -0.92 82.94 -21.37
N ASP A 258 -2.13 83.22 -20.90
CA ASP A 258 -2.86 82.35 -19.96
C ASP A 258 -3.17 80.98 -20.58
N ASN A 259 -3.51 80.93 -21.87
CA ASN A 259 -3.72 79.67 -22.59
C ASN A 259 -2.42 78.87 -22.72
N ILE A 260 -1.29 79.52 -23.02
CA ILE A 260 0.03 78.88 -23.07
C ILE A 260 0.41 78.34 -21.68
N ALA A 261 0.20 79.12 -20.62
CA ALA A 261 0.46 78.69 -19.25
C ALA A 261 -0.35 77.45 -18.86
N LYS A 262 -1.65 77.40 -19.20
CA LYS A 262 -2.51 76.22 -18.99
C LYS A 262 -2.03 75.00 -19.77
N LYS A 263 -1.56 75.17 -21.02
CA LYS A 263 -1.02 74.08 -21.83
C LYS A 263 0.25 73.50 -21.20
N LEU A 264 1.19 74.37 -20.81
CA LEU A 264 2.45 73.94 -20.16
C LEU A 264 2.17 73.21 -18.84
N GLU A 265 1.19 73.65 -18.06
CA GLU A 265 0.79 72.98 -16.83
C GLU A 265 0.16 71.60 -17.13
N GLY A 266 -0.70 71.51 -18.16
CA GLY A 266 -1.22 70.22 -18.62
C GLY A 266 -0.14 69.24 -19.06
N GLU A 267 0.86 69.72 -19.80
CA GLU A 267 2.03 68.92 -20.23
C GLU A 267 2.87 68.43 -19.04
N ARG A 268 3.13 69.29 -18.04
CA ARG A 268 3.85 68.91 -16.81
C ARG A 268 3.10 67.83 -16.03
N ASN A 269 1.79 67.99 -15.84
CA ASN A 269 0.98 67.00 -15.14
C ASN A 269 0.96 65.64 -15.88
N LEU A 270 0.97 65.67 -17.21
CA LEU A 270 1.08 64.46 -18.03
C LEU A 270 2.46 63.81 -17.90
N GLU A 271 3.54 64.60 -17.91
CA GLU A 271 4.91 64.12 -17.72
C GLU A 271 5.09 63.47 -16.34
N GLU A 272 4.63 64.12 -15.27
CA GLU A 272 4.64 63.55 -13.93
C GLU A 272 3.83 62.24 -13.87
N SER A 273 2.66 62.20 -14.49
CA SER A 273 1.83 60.99 -14.57
C SER A 273 2.54 59.87 -15.34
N ALA A 274 3.14 60.17 -16.49
CA ALA A 274 3.90 59.21 -17.29
C ALA A 274 5.09 58.65 -16.49
N GLN A 275 5.81 59.51 -15.77
CA GLN A 275 6.92 59.07 -14.92
C GLN A 275 6.44 58.17 -13.78
N MET A 276 5.30 58.49 -13.15
CA MET A 276 4.68 57.60 -12.16
C MET A 276 4.32 56.23 -12.74
N TRP A 277 3.74 56.18 -13.95
CA TRP A 277 3.43 54.93 -14.63
C TRP A 277 4.68 54.14 -15.02
N LEU A 278 5.74 54.80 -15.47
CA LEU A 278 7.03 54.17 -15.78
C LEU A 278 7.67 53.56 -14.53
N ASN A 279 7.74 54.32 -13.43
CA ASN A 279 8.26 53.82 -12.16
C ASN A 279 7.44 52.63 -11.66
N ARG A 280 6.10 52.68 -11.80
CA ARG A 280 5.22 51.59 -11.41
C ARG A 280 5.44 50.34 -12.28
N ALA A 281 5.60 50.51 -13.58
CA ALA A 281 5.88 49.42 -14.50
C ALA A 281 7.24 48.77 -14.22
N GLU A 282 8.25 49.57 -13.86
CA GLU A 282 9.58 49.07 -13.46
C GLU A 282 9.51 48.26 -12.17
N GLN A 283 8.83 48.75 -11.13
CA GLN A 283 8.59 47.99 -9.89
C GLN A 283 7.89 46.66 -10.15
N LEU A 284 6.85 46.65 -10.99
CA LEU A 284 6.13 45.42 -11.33
C LEU A 284 7.02 44.44 -12.11
N ARG A 285 7.90 44.93 -12.98
CA ARG A 285 8.89 44.08 -13.69
C ARG A 285 9.90 43.49 -12.72
N GLU A 286 10.39 44.26 -11.75
CA GLU A 286 11.30 43.76 -10.72
C GLU A 286 10.64 42.69 -9.85
N GLN A 287 9.41 42.91 -9.41
CA GLN A 287 8.63 41.92 -8.65
C GLN A 287 8.41 40.64 -9.46
N LEU A 288 8.06 40.76 -10.74
CA LEU A 288 7.84 39.61 -11.61
C LEU A 288 9.14 38.80 -11.78
N GLU A 289 10.29 39.45 -11.94
CA GLU A 289 11.57 38.75 -12.07
C GLU A 289 12.01 38.11 -10.75
N SER A 290 11.76 38.75 -9.59
CA SER A 290 12.03 38.14 -8.29
C SER A 290 11.15 36.91 -8.04
N ASP A 291 9.85 36.99 -8.36
CA ASP A 291 8.91 35.88 -8.20
C ASP A 291 9.25 34.72 -9.13
N LYS A 292 9.64 35.04 -10.38
CA LYS A 292 10.10 34.04 -11.34
C LYS A 292 11.34 33.30 -10.84
N LYS A 293 12.29 34.02 -10.24
CA LYS A 293 13.49 33.41 -9.64
C LYS A 293 13.15 32.53 -8.44
N ALA A 294 12.31 33.00 -7.53
CA ALA A 294 11.85 32.24 -6.37
C ALA A 294 11.13 30.95 -6.80
N ASN A 295 10.20 31.05 -7.75
CA ASN A 295 9.48 29.90 -8.31
C ASN A 295 10.41 28.88 -8.96
N GLU A 296 11.45 29.35 -9.67
CA GLU A 296 12.43 28.46 -10.29
C GLU A 296 13.31 27.75 -9.26
N GLU A 297 13.64 28.40 -8.14
CA GLU A 297 14.35 27.80 -7.00
C GLU A 297 13.48 26.76 -6.29
N ASP A 298 12.21 27.07 -6.04
CA ASP A 298 11.24 26.14 -5.45
C ASP A 298 11.04 24.91 -6.34
N ARG A 299 10.85 25.11 -7.65
CA ARG A 299 10.75 24.02 -8.63
C ARG A 299 11.97 23.10 -8.58
N LYS A 300 13.19 23.68 -8.52
CA LYS A 300 14.43 22.90 -8.38
C LYS A 300 14.48 22.15 -7.05
N SER A 301 14.03 22.76 -5.96
CA SER A 301 13.97 22.14 -4.63
C SER A 301 13.01 20.94 -4.62
N THR A 302 11.80 21.10 -5.15
CA THR A 302 10.80 20.04 -5.26
C THR A 302 11.30 18.88 -6.13
N ILE A 303 11.95 19.17 -7.26
CA ILE A 303 12.52 18.12 -8.13
C ILE A 303 13.60 17.32 -7.39
N LYS A 304 14.48 17.99 -6.63
CA LYS A 304 15.51 17.31 -5.83
C LYS A 304 14.90 16.42 -4.76
N LEU A 305 13.88 16.91 -4.05
CA LEU A 305 13.16 16.13 -3.03
C LEU A 305 12.47 14.90 -3.64
N ALA A 306 11.86 15.05 -4.82
CA ALA A 306 11.27 13.93 -5.56
C ALA A 306 12.33 12.88 -5.92
N GLN A 307 13.46 13.29 -6.49
CA GLN A 307 14.57 12.38 -6.83
C GLN A 307 15.15 11.66 -5.61
N GLU A 308 15.31 12.36 -4.48
CA GLU A 308 15.78 11.76 -3.23
C GLU A 308 14.75 10.78 -2.64
N SER A 309 13.46 11.09 -2.77
CA SER A 309 12.37 10.18 -2.38
C SER A 309 12.38 8.92 -3.25
N ASP A 310 12.50 9.07 -4.57
CA ASP A 310 12.55 7.95 -5.52
C ASP A 310 13.74 7.03 -5.23
N ALA A 311 14.94 7.61 -5.05
CA ALA A 311 16.14 6.84 -4.69
C ALA A 311 15.97 6.08 -3.36
N ARG A 312 15.27 6.67 -2.37
CA ARG A 312 14.94 6.01 -1.11
C ARG A 312 13.97 4.84 -1.31
N VAL A 313 12.95 5.02 -2.14
CA VAL A 313 11.98 3.97 -2.48
C VAL A 313 12.67 2.81 -3.21
N ASP A 314 13.49 3.08 -4.21
CA ASP A 314 14.25 2.07 -4.95
C ASP A 314 15.18 1.27 -4.03
N HIS A 315 15.88 1.96 -3.11
CA HIS A 315 16.72 1.30 -2.12
C HIS A 315 15.89 0.38 -1.20
N ALA A 316 14.72 0.85 -0.73
CA ALA A 316 13.83 0.04 0.10
C ALA A 316 13.30 -1.18 -0.66
N ILE A 317 12.92 -1.04 -1.93
CA ILE A 317 12.50 -2.14 -2.80
C ILE A 317 13.62 -3.18 -2.96
N PHE A 318 14.86 -2.72 -3.20
CA PHE A 318 16.01 -3.61 -3.32
C PHE A 318 16.26 -4.40 -2.02
N ILE A 319 16.30 -3.73 -0.87
CA ILE A 319 16.52 -4.40 0.41
C ILE A 319 15.36 -5.36 0.75
N ASN A 320 14.12 -4.94 0.52
CA ASN A 320 12.95 -5.76 0.81
C ASN A 320 12.85 -6.97 -0.12
N SER A 321 13.17 -6.82 -1.41
CA SER A 321 13.21 -7.97 -2.33
C SER A 321 14.28 -8.99 -1.94
N GLY A 322 15.45 -8.55 -1.47
CA GLY A 322 16.46 -9.44 -0.89
C GLY A 322 15.98 -10.17 0.37
N LYS A 323 15.33 -9.46 1.30
CA LYS A 323 14.74 -10.05 2.51
C LYS A 323 13.62 -11.04 2.18
N LEU A 324 12.76 -10.71 1.22
CA LEU A 324 11.67 -11.57 0.76
C LEU A 324 12.22 -12.85 0.15
N GLY A 325 13.21 -12.76 -0.74
CA GLY A 325 13.85 -13.93 -1.34
C GLY A 325 14.53 -14.83 -0.31
N TYR A 326 15.09 -14.27 0.77
CA TYR A 326 15.60 -15.08 1.89
C TYR A 326 14.46 -15.79 2.64
N ALA A 327 13.38 -15.07 2.97
CA ALA A 327 12.23 -15.64 3.67
C ALA A 327 11.55 -16.75 2.86
N GLU A 328 11.40 -16.58 1.54
CA GLU A 328 10.84 -17.59 0.63
C GLU A 328 11.70 -18.85 0.60
N LYS A 329 13.02 -18.70 0.43
CA LYS A 329 13.95 -19.85 0.45
C LYS A 329 13.94 -20.56 1.80
N TRP A 330 13.89 -19.81 2.90
CA TRP A 330 13.80 -20.36 4.25
C TRP A 330 12.50 -21.14 4.46
N ALA A 331 11.36 -20.58 4.05
CA ALA A 331 10.07 -21.25 4.13
C ALA A 331 10.03 -22.51 3.26
N LYS A 332 10.55 -22.44 2.03
CA LYS A 332 10.66 -23.58 1.12
C LYS A 332 11.52 -24.71 1.70
N ALA A 333 12.72 -24.40 2.19
CA ALA A 333 13.59 -25.39 2.81
C ALA A 333 12.92 -26.07 4.03
N ARG A 334 12.15 -25.32 4.81
CA ARG A 334 11.42 -25.86 5.96
C ARG A 334 10.27 -26.78 5.54
N LEU A 335 9.55 -26.43 4.47
CA LEU A 335 8.53 -27.30 3.89
C LEU A 335 9.15 -28.59 3.36
N GLU A 336 10.23 -28.50 2.59
CA GLU A 336 10.96 -29.66 2.06
C GLU A 336 11.46 -30.57 3.20
N GLN A 337 12.00 -29.98 4.28
CA GLN A 337 12.41 -30.72 5.47
C GLN A 337 11.23 -31.46 6.13
N GLN A 338 10.09 -30.79 6.29
CA GLN A 338 8.91 -31.37 6.91
C GLN A 338 8.31 -32.49 6.04
N GLU A 339 8.27 -32.28 4.72
CA GLU A 339 7.83 -33.27 3.74
C GLU A 339 8.71 -34.53 3.80
N LEU A 340 10.04 -34.36 3.84
CA LEU A 340 10.97 -35.48 3.99
C LEU A 340 10.72 -36.25 5.29
N LYS A 341 10.50 -35.55 6.41
CA LYS A 341 10.21 -36.18 7.70
C LYS A 341 8.93 -37.03 7.64
N LEU A 342 7.86 -36.49 7.05
CA LEU A 342 6.60 -37.19 6.87
C LEU A 342 6.78 -38.40 5.95
N ASN A 343 7.52 -38.27 4.86
CA ASN A 343 7.80 -39.36 3.93
C ASN A 343 8.58 -40.50 4.61
N LEU A 344 9.56 -40.17 5.45
CA LEU A 344 10.30 -41.18 6.24
C LEU A 344 9.39 -41.90 7.24
N GLN A 345 8.52 -41.16 7.95
CA GLN A 345 7.55 -41.73 8.89
C GLN A 345 6.53 -42.63 8.17
N ASN A 346 5.98 -42.18 7.04
CA ASN A 346 5.08 -43.00 6.22
C ASN A 346 5.76 -44.28 5.75
N ARG A 347 7.00 -44.20 5.29
CA ARG A 347 7.76 -45.39 4.87
C ARG A 347 7.97 -46.37 6.03
N ASP A 348 8.32 -45.87 7.21
CA ASP A 348 8.46 -46.71 8.42
C ASP A 348 7.15 -47.41 8.78
N MET A 349 6.03 -46.68 8.75
CA MET A 349 4.70 -47.24 9.01
C MET A 349 4.28 -48.27 7.95
N LEU A 350 4.57 -48.02 6.67
CA LEU A 350 4.32 -48.98 5.60
C LEU A 350 5.14 -50.25 5.76
N ASN A 351 6.40 -50.14 6.17
CA ASN A 351 7.24 -51.30 6.46
C ASN A 351 6.67 -52.12 7.62
N LYS A 352 6.30 -51.48 8.73
CA LYS A 352 5.64 -52.14 9.87
C LYS A 352 4.33 -52.82 9.48
N LEU A 353 3.50 -52.15 8.66
CA LEU A 353 2.27 -52.74 8.13
C LEU A 353 2.58 -53.97 7.27
N SER A 354 3.62 -53.93 6.45
CA SER A 354 4.05 -55.08 5.67
C SER A 354 4.58 -56.22 6.55
N GLU A 355 5.27 -55.92 7.64
CA GLU A 355 5.77 -56.92 8.61
C GLU A 355 4.58 -57.60 9.31
N TYR A 356 3.67 -56.83 9.90
CA TYR A 356 2.45 -57.37 10.53
C TYR A 356 1.59 -58.17 9.55
N SER A 357 1.47 -57.74 8.30
CA SER A 357 0.74 -58.50 7.29
C SER A 357 1.40 -59.85 7.00
N LYS A 358 2.73 -59.92 6.96
CA LYS A 358 3.46 -61.19 6.79
C LYS A 358 3.24 -62.10 8.00
N GLU A 359 3.39 -61.56 9.21
CA GLU A 359 3.16 -62.30 10.47
C GLU A 359 1.74 -62.85 10.52
N TYR A 360 0.74 -62.01 10.26
CA TYR A 360 -0.66 -62.41 10.20
C TYR A 360 -0.92 -63.54 9.18
N ASN A 361 -0.36 -63.42 7.97
CA ASN A 361 -0.51 -64.46 6.95
C ASN A 361 0.14 -65.78 7.38
N THR A 362 1.29 -65.74 8.04
CA THR A 362 1.95 -66.94 8.56
C THR A 362 1.16 -67.58 9.70
N GLU A 363 0.64 -66.78 10.64
CA GLU A 363 -0.22 -67.26 11.73
C GLU A 363 -1.53 -67.85 11.21
N HIS A 364 -2.12 -67.23 10.19
CA HIS A 364 -3.32 -67.74 9.53
C HIS A 364 -3.05 -69.10 8.85
N ALA A 365 -1.92 -69.24 8.15
CA ALA A 365 -1.53 -70.51 7.54
C ALA A 365 -1.32 -71.62 8.60
N ILE A 366 -0.59 -71.33 9.67
CA ILE A 366 -0.37 -72.28 10.79
C ILE A 366 -1.71 -72.62 11.46
N SER A 367 -2.57 -71.65 11.71
CA SER A 367 -3.89 -71.87 12.30
C SER A 367 -4.78 -72.74 11.42
N SER A 368 -4.74 -72.53 10.10
CA SER A 368 -5.43 -73.39 9.14
C SER A 368 -4.89 -74.82 9.19
N GLU A 369 -3.57 -75.01 9.27
CA GLU A 369 -2.96 -76.33 9.37
C GLU A 369 -3.35 -77.04 10.67
N ILE A 370 -3.27 -76.35 11.82
CA ILE A 370 -3.71 -76.87 13.12
C ILE A 370 -5.19 -77.26 13.06
N HIS A 371 -6.04 -76.42 12.49
CA HIS A 371 -7.47 -76.72 12.35
C HIS A 371 -7.68 -77.97 11.49
N THR A 372 -7.00 -78.11 10.35
CA THR A 372 -7.09 -79.32 9.52
C THR A 372 -6.60 -80.59 10.23
N TYR A 373 -5.55 -80.48 11.04
CA TYR A 373 -5.05 -81.60 11.85
C TYR A 373 -6.05 -82.01 12.93
N LEU A 374 -6.58 -81.05 13.69
CA LEU A 374 -7.57 -81.30 14.74
C LEU A 374 -8.86 -81.89 14.16
N GLU A 375 -9.33 -81.38 13.02
CA GLU A 375 -10.50 -81.93 12.33
C GLU A 375 -10.28 -83.39 11.90
N ALA A 376 -9.08 -83.71 11.40
CA ALA A 376 -8.72 -85.07 11.04
C ALA A 376 -8.65 -86.02 12.25
N ASP A 377 -8.05 -85.58 13.38
CA ASP A 377 -8.00 -86.37 14.61
C ASP A 377 -9.40 -86.58 15.22
N ILE A 378 -10.22 -85.52 15.27
CA ILE A 378 -11.63 -85.61 15.71
C ILE A 378 -12.36 -86.68 14.88
N LYS A 379 -12.25 -86.62 13.56
CA LYS A 379 -12.88 -87.60 12.67
C LYS A 379 -12.37 -89.02 12.92
N GLU A 380 -11.06 -89.21 13.13
CA GLU A 380 -10.49 -90.51 13.49
C GLU A 380 -11.08 -91.03 14.80
N LYS A 381 -11.19 -90.17 15.84
CA LYS A 381 -11.78 -90.57 17.13
C LYS A 381 -13.28 -90.87 16.99
N GLU A 382 -14.02 -90.11 16.19
CA GLU A 382 -15.43 -90.38 15.90
C GLU A 382 -15.61 -91.73 15.20
N GLU A 383 -14.75 -92.06 14.23
CA GLU A 383 -14.73 -93.38 13.58
C GLU A 383 -14.41 -94.50 14.57
N GLN A 384 -13.45 -94.30 15.48
CA GLN A 384 -13.18 -95.27 16.55
C GLN A 384 -14.37 -95.45 17.50
N ILE A 385 -15.04 -94.36 17.88
CA ILE A 385 -16.26 -94.41 18.71
C ILE A 385 -17.35 -95.21 18.00
N ASP A 386 -17.57 -95.00 16.69
CA ASP A 386 -18.55 -95.75 15.91
C ASP A 386 -18.22 -97.25 15.85
N ILE A 387 -16.95 -97.61 15.63
CA ILE A 387 -16.48 -99.01 15.66
C ILE A 387 -16.74 -99.65 17.03
N TRP A 388 -16.34 -98.98 18.12
CA TRP A 388 -16.55 -99.49 19.49
C TRP A 388 -18.03 -99.59 19.84
N THR A 389 -18.84 -98.62 19.41
CA THR A 389 -20.29 -98.64 19.59
C THR A 389 -20.92 -99.82 18.86
N LYS A 390 -20.53 -100.08 17.61
CA LYS A 390 -20.98 -101.26 16.84
C LYS A 390 -20.59 -102.56 17.52
N LYS A 391 -19.34 -102.67 17.99
CA LYS A 391 -18.86 -103.85 18.71
C LYS A 391 -19.63 -104.08 20.01
N TYR A 392 -19.79 -103.04 20.83
CA TYR A 392 -20.53 -103.11 22.09
C TYR A 392 -22.00 -103.49 21.87
N ASN A 393 -22.66 -102.89 20.88
CA ASN A 393 -24.03 -103.25 20.53
C ASN A 393 -24.13 -104.71 20.07
N LYS A 394 -23.16 -105.20 19.29
CA LYS A 394 -23.11 -106.60 18.88
C LYS A 394 -22.92 -107.53 20.10
N GLU A 395 -21.99 -107.22 20.99
CA GLU A 395 -21.79 -107.99 22.23
C GLU A 395 -23.04 -107.97 23.12
N ILE A 396 -23.77 -106.85 23.21
CA ILE A 396 -25.07 -106.80 23.91
C ILE A 396 -26.07 -107.77 23.27
N VAL A 397 -26.18 -107.77 21.94
CA VAL A 397 -27.10 -108.68 21.22
C VAL A 397 -26.71 -110.13 21.47
N GLU A 398 -25.43 -110.48 21.31
CA GLU A 398 -24.93 -111.85 21.56
C GLU A 398 -25.19 -112.28 23.03
N ARG A 399 -24.92 -111.42 24.01
CA ARG A 399 -25.20 -111.72 25.42
C ARG A 399 -26.69 -111.82 25.72
N GLN A 400 -27.52 -111.03 25.05
CA GLN A 400 -28.97 -111.14 25.19
C GLN A 400 -29.49 -112.45 24.60
N GLU A 401 -28.96 -112.88 23.46
CA GLU A 401 -29.23 -114.20 22.86
C GLU A 401 -28.80 -115.33 23.80
N GLU A 402 -27.59 -115.30 24.36
CA GLU A 402 -27.13 -116.29 25.36
C GLU A 402 -28.04 -116.34 26.59
N ILE A 403 -28.46 -115.18 27.11
CA ILE A 403 -29.41 -115.10 28.24
C ILE A 403 -30.75 -115.75 27.86
N ASP A 404 -31.24 -115.52 26.65
CA ASP A 404 -32.53 -116.06 26.21
C ASP A 404 -32.46 -117.57 25.93
N GLU A 405 -31.33 -118.08 25.42
CA GLU A 405 -31.05 -119.51 25.33
C GLU A 405 -30.99 -120.18 26.72
N LEU A 406 -30.26 -119.58 27.67
CA LEU A 406 -30.20 -120.08 29.04
C LEU A 406 -31.57 -120.05 29.74
N LYS A 407 -32.37 -118.99 29.52
CA LYS A 407 -33.76 -118.96 30.03
C LYS A 407 -34.60 -120.09 29.45
N LYS A 408 -34.44 -120.38 28.15
CA LYS A 408 -35.16 -121.49 27.50
C LYS A 408 -34.77 -122.83 28.10
N LEU A 409 -33.47 -123.07 28.32
CA LEU A 409 -32.98 -124.29 28.99
C LEU A 409 -33.52 -124.42 30.42
N ILE A 410 -33.51 -123.32 31.19
CA ILE A 410 -34.09 -123.31 32.54
C ILE A 410 -35.58 -123.64 32.49
N GLU A 411 -36.32 -123.14 31.51
CA GLU A 411 -37.76 -123.42 31.38
C GLU A 411 -38.02 -124.88 30.96
N GLU A 412 -37.17 -125.47 30.11
CA GLU A 412 -37.20 -126.90 29.78
C GLU A 412 -36.90 -127.77 31.02
N GLU A 413 -35.85 -127.47 31.78
CA GLU A 413 -35.54 -128.18 33.03
C GLU A 413 -36.65 -128.03 34.09
N LYS A 414 -37.24 -126.84 34.23
CA LYS A 414 -38.40 -126.63 35.11
C LYS A 414 -39.57 -127.52 34.72
N LEU A 415 -39.85 -127.64 33.43
CA LEU A 415 -40.94 -128.48 32.93
C LEU A 415 -40.66 -129.96 33.25
N GLU A 416 -39.43 -130.43 33.08
CA GLU A 416 -39.02 -131.77 33.49
C GLU A 416 -39.15 -132.00 35.01
N ILE A 417 -38.73 -131.03 35.82
CA ILE A 417 -38.90 -131.05 37.28
C ILE A 417 -40.39 -131.08 37.66
N GLU A 418 -41.24 -130.32 36.98
CA GLU A 418 -42.68 -130.28 37.23
C GLU A 418 -43.36 -131.61 36.85
N GLU A 419 -42.94 -132.24 35.74
CA GLU A 419 -43.35 -133.61 35.37
C GLU A 419 -42.90 -134.64 36.43
N MET A 420 -41.65 -134.53 36.91
CA MET A 420 -41.12 -135.36 37.99
C MET A 420 -41.89 -135.17 39.30
N HIS A 421 -42.21 -133.94 39.67
CA HIS A 421 -43.05 -133.64 40.83
C HIS A 421 -44.45 -134.23 40.68
N ALA A 422 -45.09 -134.09 39.52
CA ALA A 422 -46.39 -134.71 39.26
C ALA A 422 -46.34 -136.25 39.37
N LEU A 423 -45.24 -136.87 38.94
CA LEU A 423 -45.01 -138.31 39.12
C LEU A 423 -44.77 -138.68 40.59
N MET A 424 -43.97 -137.88 41.30
CA MET A 424 -43.76 -138.04 42.75
C MET A 424 -45.08 -137.93 43.51
N ASP A 425 -45.93 -136.95 43.20
CA ASP A 425 -47.24 -136.77 43.83
C ASP A 425 -48.16 -137.96 43.58
N LYS A 426 -48.15 -138.53 42.36
CA LYS A 426 -48.87 -139.78 42.06
C LYS A 426 -48.34 -140.95 42.90
N ARG A 427 -47.02 -141.11 42.99
CA ARG A 427 -46.39 -142.15 43.82
C ARG A 427 -46.64 -141.94 45.32
N GLN A 428 -46.63 -140.70 45.78
CA GLN A 428 -46.87 -140.35 47.18
C GLN A 428 -48.33 -140.57 47.56
N LYS A 429 -49.28 -140.24 46.68
CA LYS A 429 -50.70 -140.59 46.86
C LYS A 429 -50.87 -142.10 47.01
N PHE A 430 -50.24 -142.88 46.15
CA PHE A 430 -50.23 -144.34 46.24
C PHE A 430 -49.62 -144.87 47.55
N ILE A 431 -48.47 -144.34 47.98
CA ILE A 431 -47.84 -144.69 49.26
C ILE A 431 -48.75 -144.34 50.45
N ASN A 432 -49.33 -143.14 50.45
CA ASN A 432 -50.23 -142.70 51.51
C ASN A 432 -51.47 -143.58 51.60
N GLU A 433 -52.00 -144.04 50.46
CA GLU A 433 -53.12 -144.96 50.38
C GLU A 433 -52.73 -146.34 50.95
N CYS A 434 -51.53 -146.85 50.64
CA CYS A 434 -50.98 -148.06 51.28
C CYS A 434 -50.78 -147.90 52.80
N ILE A 435 -50.23 -146.77 53.27
CA ILE A 435 -50.01 -146.50 54.70
C ILE A 435 -51.35 -146.33 55.43
N ALA A 436 -52.33 -145.67 54.82
CA ALA A 436 -53.67 -145.53 55.38
C ALA A 436 -54.32 -146.91 55.56
N GLU A 437 -54.18 -147.80 54.59
CA GLU A 437 -54.68 -149.17 54.69
C GLU A 437 -53.91 -149.99 55.74
N GLU A 438 -52.59 -149.84 55.82
CA GLU A 438 -51.79 -150.47 56.88
C GLU A 438 -52.17 -149.98 58.28
N ASN A 439 -52.44 -148.69 58.43
CA ASN A 439 -52.89 -148.11 59.70
C ASN A 439 -54.31 -148.54 60.08
N ARG A 440 -55.22 -148.72 59.11
CA ARG A 440 -56.54 -149.33 59.35
C ARG A 440 -56.39 -150.74 59.92
N LEU A 441 -55.51 -151.55 59.33
CA LEU A 441 -55.20 -152.89 59.82
C LEU A 441 -54.57 -152.87 61.22
N LYS A 442 -53.63 -151.94 61.50
CA LYS A 442 -53.02 -151.80 62.82
C LYS A 442 -54.01 -151.33 63.89
N GLU A 443 -54.96 -150.46 63.55
CA GLU A 443 -55.93 -149.97 64.53
C GLU A 443 -56.97 -151.06 64.88
N GLU A 444 -57.37 -151.88 63.91
CA GLU A 444 -58.12 -153.11 64.16
C GLU A 444 -57.34 -154.08 65.08
N GLU A 445 -56.02 -154.21 64.88
CA GLU A 445 -55.17 -155.03 65.73
C GLU A 445 -55.06 -154.47 67.17
N LYS A 446 -54.97 -153.14 67.33
CA LYS A 446 -54.94 -152.49 68.65
C LYS A 446 -56.26 -152.67 69.41
N LEU A 447 -57.41 -152.59 68.73
CA LEU A 447 -58.72 -152.85 69.35
C LEU A 447 -58.80 -154.30 69.88
N SER A 448 -58.28 -155.27 69.14
CA SER A 448 -58.19 -156.67 69.57
C SER A 448 -57.26 -156.87 70.78
N LYS A 449 -56.11 -156.21 70.80
CA LYS A 449 -55.16 -156.25 71.93
C LYS A 449 -55.73 -155.59 73.19
N ALA A 450 -56.39 -154.44 73.08
CA ALA A 450 -57.00 -153.75 74.21
C ALA A 450 -58.12 -154.57 74.86
N ALA A 451 -58.98 -155.21 74.04
CA ALA A 451 -60.01 -156.11 74.54
C ALA A 451 -59.41 -157.27 75.38
N THR A 452 -58.27 -157.81 74.96
CA THR A 452 -57.57 -158.90 75.66
C THR A 452 -57.00 -158.45 77.02
N VAL A 453 -56.45 -157.23 77.11
CA VAL A 453 -55.88 -156.67 78.35
C VAL A 453 -56.96 -156.35 79.39
N ILE A 454 -58.10 -155.80 78.97
CA ILE A 454 -59.23 -155.54 79.88
C ILE A 454 -59.75 -156.85 80.46
N GLN A 455 -59.88 -157.90 79.64
CA GLN A 455 -60.32 -159.22 80.10
C GLN A 455 -59.36 -159.87 81.10
N SER A 456 -58.05 -159.77 80.89
CA SER A 456 -57.05 -160.37 81.79
C SER A 456 -56.91 -159.62 83.12
N THR A 457 -57.03 -158.29 83.09
CA THR A 457 -56.92 -157.44 84.30
C THR A 457 -58.11 -157.62 85.23
N TRP A 458 -59.33 -157.68 84.69
CA TRP A 458 -60.54 -157.91 85.49
C TRP A 458 -60.54 -159.29 86.16
N ARG A 459 -60.08 -160.33 85.43
CA ARG A 459 -59.89 -161.67 85.99
C ARG A 459 -58.89 -161.68 87.15
N GLY A 460 -57.80 -160.91 87.06
CA GLY A 460 -56.80 -160.80 88.13
C GLY A 460 -57.27 -160.03 89.37
N HIS A 461 -58.04 -158.95 89.18
CA HIS A 461 -58.60 -158.17 90.29
C HIS A 461 -59.63 -158.97 91.09
N MET A 462 -60.44 -159.80 90.43
CA MET A 462 -61.40 -160.69 91.10
C MET A 462 -60.74 -161.68 92.07
N VAL A 463 -59.52 -162.15 91.76
CA VAL A 463 -58.78 -163.12 92.59
C VAL A 463 -58.16 -162.47 93.83
N ARG A 464 -57.66 -161.23 93.70
CA ARG A 464 -56.93 -160.54 94.78
C ARG A 464 -57.83 -159.96 95.87
N GLU A 465 -58.99 -159.41 95.49
CA GLU A 465 -59.93 -158.77 96.42
C GLU A 465 -60.97 -159.74 97.02
N GLN A 466 -60.83 -161.05 96.78
CA GLN A 466 -61.70 -162.09 97.35
C GLN A 466 -63.20 -161.85 97.14
N LEU A 467 -63.56 -161.29 95.98
CA LEU A 467 -64.94 -161.02 95.58
C LEU A 467 -65.58 -162.30 95.03
N GLY A 468 -66.82 -162.59 95.45
CA GLY A 468 -67.56 -163.77 95.02
C GLY A 468 -66.96 -165.09 95.50
N LYS A 469 -66.68 -166.02 94.57
CA LYS A 469 -66.33 -167.44 94.82
C LYS A 469 -65.01 -167.66 95.59
N TYR A 470 -64.26 -166.60 95.91
CA TYR A 470 -62.92 -166.64 96.50
C TYR A 470 -62.82 -166.10 97.95
N LYS A 471 -63.95 -165.78 98.60
CA LYS A 471 -64.00 -165.26 99.98
C LYS A 471 -63.66 -166.34 101.03
N GLY A 472 -62.57 -166.20 101.78
CA GLY A 472 -62.22 -167.06 102.93
C GLY A 472 -61.11 -168.12 102.75
N LEU A 473 -60.49 -168.19 101.57
CA LEU A 473 -59.44 -169.19 101.22
C LEU A 473 -58.21 -169.16 102.16
N TRP A 474 -57.83 -167.98 102.66
CA TRP A 474 -56.66 -167.84 103.55
C TRP A 474 -56.85 -168.50 104.94
N LYS A 475 -58.08 -168.56 105.46
CA LYS A 475 -58.38 -169.25 106.74
C LYS A 475 -58.35 -170.77 106.61
N GLN A 476 -58.63 -171.34 105.43
CA GLN A 476 -58.48 -172.77 105.14
C GLN A 476 -57.02 -173.21 104.94
N LEU A 477 -56.18 -172.37 104.31
CA LEU A 477 -54.76 -172.68 104.07
C LEU A 477 -53.90 -172.67 105.36
N LYS A 478 -54.24 -171.84 106.37
CA LYS A 478 -53.50 -171.78 107.67
C LYS A 478 -53.86 -172.93 108.63
N LYS A 479 -55.08 -173.49 108.55
CA LYS A 479 -55.53 -174.64 109.36
C LYS A 479 -54.97 -175.98 108.87
N ARG A 480 -54.63 -176.10 107.57
CA ARG A 480 -53.97 -177.27 106.96
C ARG A 480 -52.46 -177.36 107.20
N LYS A 481 -51.76 -176.25 107.48
CA LYS A 481 -50.30 -176.26 107.74
C LYS A 481 -49.93 -176.69 109.17
N ARG A 482 -50.78 -176.44 110.19
CA ARG A 482 -50.54 -176.94 111.57
C ARG A 482 -50.93 -178.41 111.78
N SER A 483 -51.76 -179.00 110.91
CA SER A 483 -52.17 -180.42 110.98
C SER A 483 -51.31 -181.38 110.13
N ARG A 484 -50.27 -180.90 109.43
CA ARG A 484 -49.28 -181.73 108.71
C ARG A 484 -47.94 -181.89 109.43
N GLN A 485 -47.84 -181.43 110.68
CA GLN A 485 -46.67 -181.61 111.57
C GLN A 485 -46.88 -182.67 112.68
N LYS A 486 -47.99 -183.42 112.64
CA LYS A 486 -48.25 -184.62 113.47
C LYS A 486 -48.89 -185.73 112.61
N ARG A 487 -48.09 -186.32 111.73
CA ARG A 487 -48.21 -187.66 111.11
C ARG A 487 -47.25 -187.74 109.92
N LYS A 488 -46.01 -188.14 110.19
CA LYS A 488 -45.42 -189.40 109.71
C LYS A 488 -43.88 -189.33 109.77
N ALA A 489 -43.12 -190.28 110.33
CA ALA A 489 -43.44 -191.62 110.88
C ALA A 489 -44.52 -192.42 110.13
#